data_AF-A0A951N6B7-F1
#
_entry.id   AF-A0A951N6B7-F1
#
_cell.length_a   1.000
_cell.length_b   1.000
_cell.length_c   1.000
_cell.angle_alpha   90.00
_cell.angle_beta   90.00
_cell.angle_gamma   90.00
#
_symmetry.space_group_name_H-M   'P 1'
#
loop_
_entity.id
_entity.type
_entity.pdbx_description
1 polymer ?
#
loop_
_entity_poly.entity_id
_entity_poly.type
_entity_poly.pdbx_seq_one_letter_code
_entity_poly.pdbx_strand_id
1 'polypeptide(L)'
;MRRLLLLLPLLLSSSALACLNDRDSDSLAVQSARFPDTLRVITGRFERNPPLFYEMRIRRSLAQLKKNPRQFGLYDDIGVAFDRLHKGNEALQIMAKKRALLPPFDVKNPQIKEAWYRYYANAGTFHAHRFLGAKSGNIREMEKARNYIKRAMEIKPNAHFGREKYQLLAMEWILAVKTKKTKESLGTFLQRREGWMETGASQEKERQAAVEGFSGLIVLGAAWQSVDVFEALSAALDSGSGVTLRHLALRRGEEILKNGGRSLATPQVEDQHLQEMTLISGSGEMGIGVNERNRKTLDELFPRLRAEADTWSGQRTAYMLSRLVKGRHPDTDATFWKEWKPAAPPSVNVAWFNQRHNSYNERETRQARGRAQLIGALLILGGTVVTSLLTLRFVKRRRIAA
;
A
#
# COMPACT_ATOMS: atom_id res chain seq x y z
N MET A 1 13.40 -36.76 -33.57
CA MET A 1 13.15 -35.33 -33.27
C MET A 1 11.98 -35.16 -32.27
N ARG A 2 12.12 -35.60 -31.00
CA ARG A 2 11.10 -35.42 -29.94
C ARG A 2 11.73 -35.46 -28.55
N ARG A 3 12.59 -34.49 -28.20
CA ARG A 3 13.10 -34.25 -26.83
C ARG A 3 13.55 -32.80 -26.66
N LEU A 4 12.61 -31.85 -26.66
CA LEU A 4 12.92 -30.44 -26.38
C LEU A 4 11.63 -29.70 -26.01
N LEU A 5 11.03 -30.03 -24.86
CA LEU A 5 9.88 -29.31 -24.28
C LEU A 5 9.68 -29.87 -22.87
N LEU A 6 10.52 -29.46 -21.89
CA LEU A 6 10.29 -29.71 -20.46
C LEU A 6 11.32 -28.95 -19.57
N LEU A 7 11.57 -27.66 -19.87
CA LEU A 7 12.42 -26.80 -19.03
C LEU A 7 11.82 -25.40 -18.82
N LEU A 8 10.51 -25.31 -18.53
CA LEU A 8 9.93 -24.04 -18.05
C LEU A 8 8.69 -24.29 -17.18
N PRO A 9 8.87 -24.69 -15.91
CA PRO A 9 8.21 -23.95 -14.85
C PRO A 9 9.06 -23.92 -13.56
N LEU A 10 10.08 -23.07 -13.51
CA LEU A 10 10.89 -22.87 -12.30
C LEU A 10 11.09 -21.37 -11.94
N LEU A 11 10.33 -20.47 -12.55
CA LEU A 11 10.53 -19.02 -12.42
C LEU A 11 9.37 -18.23 -11.77
N LEU A 12 8.39 -18.90 -11.15
CA LEU A 12 7.22 -18.20 -10.56
C LEU A 12 7.13 -18.27 -9.03
N SER A 13 8.27 -18.37 -8.35
CA SER A 13 8.32 -18.07 -6.91
C SER A 13 8.40 -16.55 -6.71
N SER A 14 7.24 -15.88 -6.76
CA SER A 14 7.18 -14.45 -6.43
C SER A 14 7.23 -14.26 -4.92
N SER A 15 8.38 -13.84 -4.39
CA SER A 15 8.50 -13.39 -2.99
C SER A 15 7.71 -12.09 -2.82
N ALA A 16 6.61 -12.15 -2.07
CA ALA A 16 5.76 -11.01 -1.82
C ALA A 16 5.59 -10.84 -0.31
N LEU A 17 6.09 -9.74 0.29
CA LEU A 17 5.41 -9.08 1.42
C LEU A 17 6.08 -7.85 2.02
N ALA A 18 7.16 -7.33 1.45
CA ALA A 18 7.97 -6.45 2.27
C ALA A 18 8.53 -5.22 1.54
N CYS A 19 8.67 -4.17 2.34
CA CYS A 19 8.96 -2.83 1.89
C CYS A 19 10.44 -2.54 1.85
N LEU A 20 10.83 -1.79 0.84
CA LEU A 20 12.21 -1.47 0.59
C LEU A 20 12.40 0.01 0.82
N ASN A 21 13.34 0.34 1.71
CA ASN A 21 13.72 1.71 2.04
C ASN A 21 15.00 2.03 1.29
N ASP A 22 14.86 2.51 0.07
CA ASP A 22 15.91 3.09 -0.77
C ASP A 22 15.52 4.48 -1.26
N ARG A 23 16.41 5.09 -2.05
CA ARG A 23 16.17 6.39 -2.66
C ARG A 23 14.84 6.50 -3.43
N ASP A 24 14.35 5.44 -4.06
CA ASP A 24 13.12 5.48 -4.85
C ASP A 24 11.90 5.61 -3.93
N SER A 25 11.88 4.82 -2.85
CA SER A 25 10.83 4.85 -1.82
C SER A 25 10.85 6.12 -0.95
N ASP A 26 12.01 6.76 -0.84
CA ASP A 26 12.22 7.99 -0.06
C ASP A 26 12.05 9.26 -0.86
N SER A 27 12.06 9.15 -2.20
CA SER A 27 11.97 10.33 -3.02
C SER A 27 10.71 11.08 -2.64
N LEU A 28 10.88 12.33 -2.18
CA LEU A 28 9.76 13.21 -1.90
C LEU A 28 8.82 13.29 -3.11
N ALA A 29 9.30 13.04 -4.33
CA ALA A 29 8.48 12.87 -5.52
C ALA A 29 7.45 11.72 -5.41
N VAL A 30 7.85 10.52 -4.94
CA VAL A 30 6.91 9.39 -4.72
C VAL A 30 6.01 9.62 -3.50
N GLN A 31 6.49 10.34 -2.48
CA GLN A 31 5.68 10.66 -1.28
C GLN A 31 4.74 11.87 -1.49
N SER A 32 5.11 12.81 -2.36
CA SER A 32 4.36 14.06 -2.67
C SER A 32 3.48 13.94 -3.90
N ALA A 33 3.86 13.13 -4.89
CA ALA A 33 2.92 12.64 -5.88
C ALA A 33 2.02 11.67 -5.13
N ARG A 34 0.92 12.21 -4.57
CA ARG A 34 -0.14 11.50 -3.85
C ARG A 34 -0.16 10.04 -4.31
N PHE A 35 0.07 9.13 -3.35
CA PHE A 35 0.13 7.68 -3.54
C PHE A 35 -0.83 7.29 -4.68
N PRO A 36 -0.40 6.46 -5.67
CA PRO A 36 -1.28 6.11 -6.78
C PRO A 36 -2.63 5.70 -6.20
N ASP A 37 -3.70 6.27 -6.75
CA ASP A 37 -5.04 5.96 -6.25
C ASP A 37 -5.25 4.44 -6.20
N THR A 38 -6.08 3.99 -5.28
CA THR A 38 -6.29 2.56 -5.01
C THR A 38 -6.67 1.78 -6.27
N LEU A 39 -7.33 2.42 -7.24
CA LEU A 39 -7.64 1.80 -8.52
C LEU A 39 -6.37 1.49 -9.33
N ARG A 40 -5.43 2.42 -9.45
CA ARG A 40 -4.14 2.19 -10.10
C ARG A 40 -3.35 1.07 -9.42
N VAL A 41 -3.41 1.01 -8.09
CA VAL A 41 -2.79 -0.07 -7.31
C VAL A 41 -3.41 -1.42 -7.66
N ILE A 42 -4.74 -1.53 -7.61
CA ILE A 42 -5.49 -2.76 -7.93
C ILE A 42 -5.23 -3.24 -9.35
N THR A 43 -5.19 -2.31 -10.30
CA THR A 43 -5.04 -2.62 -11.72
C THR A 43 -3.58 -2.83 -12.14
N GLY A 44 -2.61 -2.60 -11.25
CA GLY A 44 -1.19 -2.75 -11.60
C GLY A 44 -0.59 -1.55 -12.35
N ARG A 45 -1.29 -0.41 -12.41
CA ARG A 45 -0.85 0.82 -13.10
C ARG A 45 0.07 1.68 -12.24
N PHE A 46 1.22 1.13 -11.87
CA PHE A 46 2.25 1.83 -11.11
C PHE A 46 3.66 1.44 -11.58
N GLU A 47 4.63 2.26 -11.19
CA GLU A 47 6.00 2.17 -11.69
C GLU A 47 6.72 0.91 -11.20
N ARG A 48 7.37 0.22 -12.15
CA ARG A 48 8.26 -0.90 -11.88
C ARG A 48 9.50 -0.76 -12.76
N ASN A 49 10.67 -1.01 -12.19
CA ASN A 49 11.93 -0.86 -12.91
C ASN A 49 12.42 -2.22 -13.43
N PRO A 50 13.01 -2.30 -14.64
CA PRO A 50 13.51 -3.56 -15.19
C PRO A 50 14.79 -4.03 -14.47
N PRO A 51 15.17 -5.32 -14.53
CA PRO A 51 16.37 -5.84 -13.87
C PRO A 51 17.66 -5.04 -14.12
N LEU A 52 17.89 -4.59 -15.36
CA LEU A 52 19.08 -3.80 -15.73
C LEU A 52 19.23 -2.51 -14.92
N PHE A 53 18.12 -1.88 -14.51
CA PHE A 53 18.15 -0.72 -13.61
C PHE A 53 18.85 -1.06 -12.29
N TYR A 54 18.44 -2.16 -11.66
CA TYR A 54 18.98 -2.58 -10.37
C TYR A 54 20.44 -3.01 -10.49
N GLU A 55 20.83 -3.69 -11.56
CA GLU A 55 22.23 -4.07 -11.82
C GLU A 55 23.15 -2.85 -11.97
N MET A 56 22.71 -1.84 -12.74
CA MET A 56 23.43 -0.58 -12.90
C MET A 56 23.55 0.17 -11.56
N ARG A 57 22.47 0.23 -10.77
CA ARG A 57 22.47 0.81 -9.41
C ARG A 57 23.48 0.11 -8.51
N ILE A 58 23.48 -1.22 -8.46
CA ILE A 58 24.43 -2.01 -7.66
C ILE A 58 25.87 -1.65 -8.04
N ARG A 59 26.20 -1.69 -9.34
CA ARG A 59 27.56 -1.40 -9.83
C ARG A 59 28.03 -0.01 -9.42
N ARG A 60 27.19 1.00 -9.64
CA ARG A 60 27.48 2.39 -9.29
C ARG A 60 27.65 2.58 -7.79
N SER A 61 26.68 2.10 -6.99
CA SER A 61 26.70 2.27 -5.54
C SER A 61 27.89 1.55 -4.89
N LEU A 62 28.27 0.37 -5.38
CA LEU A 62 29.49 -0.32 -4.94
C LEU A 62 30.75 0.48 -5.26
N ALA A 63 30.84 1.10 -6.45
CA ALA A 63 31.98 1.95 -6.81
C ALA A 63 32.09 3.19 -5.91
N GLN A 64 30.97 3.78 -5.52
CA GLN A 64 30.93 4.91 -4.59
C GLN A 64 31.33 4.49 -3.15
N LEU A 65 30.87 3.32 -2.69
CA LEU A 65 31.24 2.79 -1.37
C LEU A 65 32.74 2.51 -1.23
N LYS A 66 33.43 2.13 -2.32
CA LYS A 66 34.90 2.01 -2.30
C LYS A 66 35.60 3.33 -1.94
N LYS A 67 35.01 4.47 -2.34
CA LYS A 67 35.54 5.81 -2.04
C LYS A 67 35.12 6.31 -0.68
N ASN A 68 33.88 6.03 -0.27
CA ASN A 68 33.35 6.46 1.02
C ASN A 68 32.46 5.36 1.63
N PRO A 69 33.03 4.48 2.48
CA PRO A 69 32.33 3.31 2.99
C PRO A 69 31.25 3.63 4.04
N ARG A 70 31.17 4.89 4.51
CA ARG A 70 30.16 5.34 5.51
C ARG A 70 28.96 6.06 4.89
N GLN A 71 28.79 5.99 3.57
CA GLN A 71 27.56 6.43 2.91
C GLN A 71 26.45 5.38 3.05
N PHE A 72 25.82 5.35 4.22
CA PHE A 72 24.87 4.29 4.59
C PHE A 72 23.69 4.10 3.62
N GLY A 73 23.21 5.18 3.00
CA GLY A 73 22.14 5.10 1.99
C GLY A 73 22.51 4.26 0.77
N LEU A 74 23.80 4.16 0.42
CA LEU A 74 24.22 3.30 -0.70
C LEU A 74 24.09 1.81 -0.38
N TYR A 75 24.26 1.40 0.88
CA TYR A 75 24.00 0.01 1.28
C TYR A 75 22.52 -0.32 1.16
N ASP A 76 21.65 0.63 1.50
CA ASP A 76 20.21 0.50 1.33
C ASP A 76 19.85 0.33 -0.16
N ASP A 77 20.33 1.24 -1.02
CA ASP A 77 20.15 1.17 -2.48
C ASP A 77 20.62 -0.19 -3.06
N ILE A 78 21.78 -0.70 -2.61
CA ILE A 78 22.32 -1.99 -3.06
C ILE A 78 21.49 -3.17 -2.53
N GLY A 79 21.13 -3.16 -1.24
CA GLY A 79 20.36 -4.24 -0.63
C GLY A 79 18.99 -4.39 -1.29
N VAL A 80 18.30 -3.27 -1.49
CA VAL A 80 17.01 -3.22 -2.19
C VAL A 80 17.15 -3.72 -3.63
N ALA A 81 18.18 -3.29 -4.34
CA ALA A 81 18.43 -3.76 -5.71
C ALA A 81 18.71 -5.27 -5.77
N PHE A 82 19.46 -5.84 -4.82
CA PHE A 82 19.65 -7.29 -4.74
C PHE A 82 18.33 -8.02 -4.48
N ASP A 83 17.52 -7.55 -3.54
CA ASP A 83 16.22 -8.14 -3.24
C ASP A 83 15.27 -8.11 -4.46
N ARG A 84 15.23 -7.00 -5.20
CA ARG A 84 14.48 -6.87 -6.46
C ARG A 84 14.95 -7.79 -7.58
N LEU A 85 16.20 -8.24 -7.51
CA LEU A 85 16.78 -9.25 -8.40
C LEU A 85 16.65 -10.68 -7.84
N HIS A 86 15.86 -10.87 -6.77
CA HIS A 86 15.68 -12.14 -6.07
C HIS A 86 16.98 -12.71 -5.47
N LYS A 87 17.95 -11.84 -5.18
CA LYS A 87 19.25 -12.16 -4.57
C LYS A 87 19.24 -11.89 -3.06
N GLY A 88 18.32 -12.56 -2.36
CA GLY A 88 18.02 -12.30 -0.95
C GLY A 88 19.21 -12.55 0.00
N ASN A 89 20.10 -13.49 -0.33
CA ASN A 89 21.31 -13.73 0.48
C ASN A 89 22.30 -12.57 0.35
N GLU A 90 22.53 -12.08 -0.86
CA GLU A 90 23.38 -10.94 -1.14
C GLU A 90 22.82 -9.65 -0.52
N ALA A 91 21.51 -9.46 -0.56
CA ALA A 91 20.83 -8.35 0.14
C ALA A 91 21.15 -8.36 1.65
N LEU A 92 21.02 -9.52 2.31
CA LEU A 92 21.36 -9.68 3.72
C LEU A 92 22.85 -9.53 4.03
N GLN A 93 23.74 -9.99 3.14
CA GLN A 93 25.17 -9.77 3.28
C GLN A 93 25.53 -8.28 3.24
N ILE A 94 24.88 -7.49 2.38
CA ILE A 94 25.06 -6.04 2.33
C ILE A 94 24.52 -5.36 3.59
N MET A 95 23.39 -5.82 4.14
CA MET A 95 22.91 -5.32 5.43
C MET A 95 23.87 -5.66 6.57
N ALA A 96 24.49 -6.84 6.57
CA ALA A 96 25.51 -7.20 7.56
C ALA A 96 26.75 -6.29 7.48
N LYS A 97 27.21 -5.95 6.26
CA LYS A 97 28.29 -4.96 6.06
C LYS A 97 27.90 -3.57 6.57
N LYS A 98 26.69 -3.11 6.27
CA LYS A 98 26.15 -1.85 6.81
C LYS A 98 26.17 -1.86 8.33
N ARG A 99 25.64 -2.92 8.95
CA ARG A 99 25.56 -3.09 10.41
C ARG A 99 26.93 -2.96 11.08
N ALA A 100 27.96 -3.57 10.51
CA ALA A 100 29.32 -3.52 11.06
C ALA A 100 29.93 -2.11 11.08
N LEU A 101 29.43 -1.20 10.24
CA LEU A 101 29.93 0.17 10.11
C LEU A 101 29.03 1.22 10.78
N LEU A 102 27.81 0.85 11.17
CA LEU A 102 26.90 1.77 11.86
C LEU A 102 27.47 2.14 13.24
N PRO A 103 27.50 3.44 13.59
CA PRO A 103 27.85 3.85 14.94
C PRO A 103 26.76 3.42 15.93
N PRO A 104 27.03 3.46 17.25
CA PRO A 104 26.02 3.22 18.27
C PRO A 104 24.74 4.01 18.01
N PHE A 105 23.59 3.42 18.33
CA PHE A 105 22.31 4.09 18.15
C PHE A 105 22.24 5.35 19.01
N ASP A 106 21.98 6.48 18.38
CA ASP A 106 21.78 7.77 19.02
C ASP A 106 20.46 8.37 18.54
N VAL A 107 19.49 8.49 19.45
CA VAL A 107 18.16 9.05 19.18
C VAL A 107 18.22 10.55 18.90
N LYS A 108 19.24 11.26 19.40
CA LYS A 108 19.41 12.71 19.24
C LYS A 108 20.03 13.07 17.90
N ASN A 109 20.68 12.13 17.22
CA ASN A 109 21.27 12.32 15.91
C ASN A 109 20.32 11.81 14.81
N PRO A 110 19.66 12.69 14.03
CA PRO A 110 18.67 12.28 13.04
C PRO A 110 19.24 11.37 11.95
N GLN A 111 20.49 11.58 11.53
CA GLN A 111 21.13 10.78 10.49
C GLN A 111 21.44 9.37 10.98
N ILE A 112 21.91 9.22 12.22
CA ILE A 112 22.16 7.90 12.82
C ILE A 112 20.84 7.18 13.11
N LYS A 113 19.85 7.89 13.65
CA LYS A 113 18.49 7.37 13.84
C LYS A 113 17.90 6.82 12.54
N GLU A 114 17.97 7.60 11.46
CA GLU A 114 17.48 7.21 10.14
C GLU A 114 18.26 6.01 9.57
N ALA A 115 19.59 5.99 9.71
CA ALA A 115 20.40 4.88 9.22
C ALA A 115 20.07 3.56 9.93
N TRP A 116 19.82 3.60 11.25
CA TRP A 116 19.36 2.46 12.04
C TRP A 116 17.95 2.02 11.67
N TYR A 117 17.02 2.96 11.52
CA TYR A 117 15.66 2.70 11.06
C TYR A 117 15.68 1.92 9.73
N ARG A 118 16.39 2.43 8.72
CA ARG A 118 16.48 1.79 7.40
C ARG A 118 17.12 0.42 7.46
N TYR A 119 18.19 0.26 8.26
CA TYR A 119 18.82 -1.04 8.46
C TYR A 119 17.80 -2.07 8.95
N TYR A 120 17.05 -1.75 10.01
CA TYR A 120 16.09 -2.68 10.58
C TYR A 120 14.92 -2.95 9.63
N ALA A 121 14.39 -1.93 8.97
CA ALA A 121 13.32 -2.10 8.00
C ALA A 121 13.75 -2.98 6.82
N ASN A 122 14.89 -2.67 6.18
CA ASN A 122 15.41 -3.44 5.04
C ASN A 122 15.81 -4.86 5.43
N ALA A 123 16.55 -5.04 6.53
CA ALA A 123 16.94 -6.38 6.98
C ALA A 123 15.70 -7.24 7.33
N GLY A 124 14.70 -6.65 8.00
CA GLY A 124 13.43 -7.33 8.29
C GLY A 124 12.74 -7.78 7.01
N THR A 125 12.64 -6.88 6.03
CA THR A 125 12.09 -7.17 4.71
C THR A 125 12.81 -8.31 3.99
N PHE A 126 14.14 -8.26 3.90
CA PHE A 126 14.93 -9.28 3.19
C PHE A 126 14.80 -10.66 3.84
N HIS A 127 14.73 -10.71 5.19
CA HIS A 127 14.47 -11.96 5.89
C HIS A 127 13.09 -12.54 5.55
N ALA A 128 12.05 -11.70 5.46
CA ALA A 128 10.71 -12.16 5.06
C ALA A 128 10.68 -12.66 3.60
N HIS A 129 11.29 -11.94 2.66
CA HIS A 129 11.36 -12.37 1.26
C HIS A 129 12.15 -13.67 1.08
N ARG A 130 13.24 -13.84 1.84
CA ARG A 130 14.01 -15.08 1.88
C ARG A 130 13.18 -16.26 2.40
N PHE A 131 12.41 -16.06 3.47
CA PHE A 131 11.48 -17.06 4.00
C PHE A 131 10.47 -17.50 2.92
N LEU A 132 9.86 -16.53 2.23
CA LEU A 132 8.81 -16.79 1.23
C LEU A 132 9.35 -17.43 -0.06
N GLY A 133 10.61 -17.16 -0.41
CA GLY A 133 11.26 -17.78 -1.56
C GLY A 133 11.83 -19.18 -1.29
N ALA A 134 11.92 -19.60 -0.02
CA ALA A 134 12.50 -20.89 0.35
C ALA A 134 11.45 -22.02 0.36
N LYS A 135 11.78 -23.17 -0.26
CA LYS A 135 10.88 -24.33 -0.37
C LYS A 135 10.31 -24.84 0.96
N SER A 136 11.07 -24.73 2.05
CA SER A 136 10.70 -25.24 3.37
C SER A 136 10.76 -24.15 4.46
N GLY A 137 10.62 -22.88 4.06
CA GLY A 137 10.80 -21.67 4.86
C GLY A 137 11.04 -21.89 6.36
N ASN A 138 12.29 -21.72 6.81
CA ASN A 138 12.61 -21.81 8.24
C ASN A 138 11.85 -20.71 8.99
N ILE A 139 10.87 -21.08 9.81
CA ILE A 139 10.00 -20.13 10.51
C ILE A 139 10.77 -19.09 11.34
N ARG A 140 11.97 -19.44 11.82
CA ARG A 140 12.87 -18.52 12.53
C ARG A 140 13.28 -17.30 11.69
N GLU A 141 13.31 -17.45 10.37
CA GLU A 141 13.56 -16.35 9.44
C GLU A 141 12.42 -15.32 9.46
N MET A 142 11.17 -15.79 9.47
CA MET A 142 10.01 -14.91 9.59
C MET A 142 9.91 -14.28 10.98
N GLU A 143 10.28 -15.01 12.05
CA GLU A 143 10.36 -14.43 13.41
C GLU A 143 11.42 -13.33 13.49
N LYS A 144 12.58 -13.56 12.87
CA LYS A 144 13.65 -12.56 12.79
C LYS A 144 13.22 -11.34 11.97
N ALA A 145 12.55 -11.57 10.84
CA ALA A 145 11.95 -10.51 10.03
C ALA A 145 11.00 -9.63 10.86
N ARG A 146 10.05 -10.27 11.55
CA ARG A 146 9.08 -9.60 12.44
C ARG A 146 9.77 -8.76 13.49
N ASN A 147 10.78 -9.29 14.18
CA ASN A 147 11.48 -8.59 15.25
C ASN A 147 12.26 -7.37 14.72
N TYR A 148 12.83 -7.47 13.53
CA TYR A 148 13.47 -6.32 12.87
C TYR A 148 12.46 -5.23 12.49
N ILE A 149 11.30 -5.58 11.94
CA ILE A 149 10.25 -4.58 11.63
C ILE A 149 9.73 -3.93 12.91
N LYS A 150 9.51 -4.68 14.01
CA LYS A 150 9.17 -4.10 15.32
C LYS A 150 10.20 -3.06 15.75
N ARG A 151 11.49 -3.38 15.66
CA ARG A 151 12.56 -2.44 16.01
C ARG A 151 12.60 -1.22 15.10
N ALA A 152 12.29 -1.37 13.81
CA ALA A 152 12.17 -0.23 12.90
C ALA A 152 11.03 0.72 13.32
N MET A 153 9.87 0.16 13.67
CA MET A 153 8.71 0.93 14.13
C MET A 153 8.96 1.63 15.47
N GLU A 154 9.73 1.03 16.38
CA GLU A 154 10.14 1.70 17.64
C GLU A 154 11.02 2.94 17.38
N ILE A 155 11.87 2.90 16.34
CA ILE A 155 12.74 4.02 15.99
C ILE A 155 11.98 5.13 15.28
N LYS A 156 11.13 4.77 14.32
CA LYS A 156 10.37 5.70 13.48
C LYS A 156 8.92 5.24 13.39
N PRO A 157 8.10 5.53 14.43
CA PRO A 157 6.69 5.19 14.39
C PRO A 157 6.00 5.93 13.23
N ASN A 158 5.02 5.28 12.60
CA ASN A 158 4.27 5.83 11.47
C ASN A 158 5.11 6.22 10.26
N ALA A 159 6.29 5.61 10.07
CA ALA A 159 7.03 5.72 8.81
C ALA A 159 6.14 5.29 7.62
N HIS A 160 6.43 5.83 6.43
CA HIS A 160 5.77 5.51 5.15
C HIS A 160 4.25 5.32 5.24
N PHE A 161 3.55 6.27 5.87
CA PHE A 161 2.08 6.25 5.99
C PHE A 161 1.53 5.03 6.76
N GLY A 162 2.28 4.54 7.75
CA GLY A 162 1.84 3.42 8.61
C GLY A 162 1.98 2.04 7.95
N ARG A 163 2.59 1.96 6.77
CA ARG A 163 2.82 0.72 6.01
C ARG A 163 3.52 -0.38 6.82
N GLU A 164 4.53 -0.04 7.63
CA GLU A 164 5.26 -1.01 8.47
C GLU A 164 4.34 -1.75 9.44
N LYS A 165 3.25 -1.10 9.91
CA LYS A 165 2.23 -1.75 10.75
C LYS A 165 1.62 -2.94 10.00
N TYR A 166 1.16 -2.74 8.78
CA TYR A 166 0.50 -3.78 7.99
C TYR A 166 1.49 -4.85 7.50
N GLN A 167 2.74 -4.47 7.23
CA GLN A 167 3.82 -5.43 7.00
C GLN A 167 4.01 -6.35 8.22
N LEU A 168 4.11 -5.76 9.42
CA LEU A 168 4.27 -6.50 10.66
C LEU A 168 3.08 -7.44 10.92
N LEU A 169 1.87 -6.94 10.73
CA LEU A 169 0.64 -7.70 10.91
C LEU A 169 0.56 -8.90 9.94
N ALA A 170 0.98 -8.74 8.68
CA ALA A 170 1.07 -9.84 7.72
C ALA A 170 2.11 -10.90 8.13
N MET A 171 3.27 -10.48 8.64
CA MET A 171 4.26 -11.42 9.19
C MET A 171 3.72 -12.19 10.39
N GLU A 172 2.98 -11.52 11.28
CA GLU A 172 2.36 -12.15 12.44
C GLU A 172 1.23 -13.12 12.06
N TRP A 173 0.45 -12.80 11.03
CA TRP A 173 -0.53 -13.71 10.43
C TRP A 173 0.15 -14.97 9.86
N ILE A 174 1.22 -14.83 9.05
CA ILE A 174 1.97 -15.98 8.51
C ILE A 174 2.45 -16.88 9.64
N LEU A 175 3.04 -16.30 10.70
CA LEU A 175 3.48 -17.06 11.86
C LEU A 175 2.33 -17.77 12.55
N ALA A 176 1.18 -17.11 12.71
CA ALA A 176 -0.01 -17.70 13.31
C ALA A 176 -0.53 -18.89 12.49
N VAL A 177 -0.57 -18.78 11.15
CA VAL A 177 -0.98 -19.89 10.27
C VAL A 177 0.01 -21.05 10.33
N LYS A 178 1.32 -20.77 10.20
CA LYS A 178 2.37 -21.80 10.24
C LYS A 178 2.45 -22.53 11.58
N THR A 179 2.12 -21.84 12.68
CA THR A 179 2.03 -22.44 14.03
C THR A 179 0.63 -22.97 14.36
N LYS A 180 -0.28 -23.04 13.38
CA LYS A 180 -1.66 -23.54 13.52
C LYS A 180 -2.50 -22.81 14.58
N LYS A 181 -2.16 -21.56 14.89
CA LYS A 181 -2.92 -20.69 15.80
C LYS A 181 -4.13 -20.05 15.13
N THR A 182 -4.13 -19.96 13.80
CA THR A 182 -5.28 -19.54 13.00
C THR A 182 -5.31 -20.28 11.67
N LYS A 183 -6.49 -20.35 11.06
CA LYS A 183 -6.71 -20.77 9.67
C LYS A 183 -7.36 -19.66 8.83
N GLU A 184 -7.55 -18.48 9.43
CA GLU A 184 -8.18 -17.33 8.79
C GLU A 184 -7.32 -16.81 7.62
N SER A 185 -7.97 -16.22 6.61
CA SER A 185 -7.29 -15.39 5.62
C SER A 185 -6.64 -14.17 6.30
N LEU A 186 -5.76 -13.47 5.58
CA LEU A 186 -5.13 -12.27 6.12
C LEU A 186 -6.19 -11.19 6.43
N GLY A 187 -7.13 -10.94 5.52
CA GLY A 187 -8.21 -9.98 5.70
C GLY A 187 -9.07 -10.29 6.92
N THR A 188 -9.56 -11.52 7.06
CA THR A 188 -10.36 -11.93 8.23
C THR A 188 -9.58 -11.84 9.54
N PHE A 189 -8.31 -12.30 9.53
CA PHE A 189 -7.44 -12.18 10.70
C PHE A 189 -7.31 -10.72 11.17
N LEU A 190 -7.19 -9.78 10.22
CA LEU A 190 -7.05 -8.35 10.53
C LEU A 190 -8.36 -7.68 10.88
N GLN A 191 -9.47 -8.03 10.24
CA GLN A 191 -10.79 -7.54 10.63
C GLN A 191 -11.10 -7.82 12.10
N ARG A 192 -10.79 -9.05 12.57
CA ARG A 192 -10.96 -9.44 13.97
C ARG A 192 -9.96 -8.74 14.88
N ARG A 193 -8.69 -8.70 14.49
CA ARG A 193 -7.60 -8.19 15.34
C ARG A 193 -7.64 -6.67 15.51
N GLU A 194 -7.96 -5.96 14.45
CA GLU A 194 -7.96 -4.49 14.37
C GLU A 194 -9.38 -3.92 14.44
N GLY A 195 -10.40 -4.74 14.71
CA GLY A 195 -11.77 -4.28 14.93
C GLY A 195 -12.44 -3.64 13.71
N TRP A 196 -12.06 -3.99 12.48
CA TRP A 196 -12.61 -3.33 11.27
C TRP A 196 -14.10 -3.57 11.04
N MET A 197 -14.68 -4.58 11.70
CA MET A 197 -16.12 -4.85 11.68
C MET A 197 -16.93 -3.82 12.46
N GLU A 198 -16.28 -3.06 13.34
CA GLU A 198 -16.94 -2.01 14.11
C GLU A 198 -17.25 -0.79 13.22
N THR A 199 -18.40 -0.18 13.47
CA THR A 199 -18.82 1.05 12.80
C THR A 199 -18.40 2.27 13.62
N GLY A 200 -17.81 3.28 12.99
CA GLY A 200 -17.41 4.51 13.67
C GLY A 200 -16.40 5.31 12.88
N ALA A 201 -16.24 6.59 13.21
CA ALA A 201 -15.28 7.47 12.55
C ALA A 201 -13.82 7.05 12.81
N SER A 202 -13.53 6.52 14.01
CA SER A 202 -12.18 6.02 14.35
C SER A 202 -11.82 4.80 13.49
N GLN A 203 -12.77 3.88 13.35
CA GLN A 203 -12.63 2.65 12.58
C GLN A 203 -12.50 2.93 11.09
N GLU A 204 -13.24 3.91 10.56
CA GLU A 204 -13.07 4.37 9.18
C GLU A 204 -11.66 4.91 8.93
N LYS A 205 -11.10 5.68 9.87
CA LYS A 205 -9.73 6.17 9.79
C LYS A 205 -8.71 5.01 9.81
N GLU A 206 -8.94 3.99 10.63
CA GLU A 206 -8.08 2.81 10.69
C GLU A 206 -8.15 1.95 9.44
N ARG A 207 -9.34 1.79 8.85
CA ARG A 207 -9.53 1.13 7.55
C ARG A 207 -8.85 1.91 6.43
N GLN A 208 -8.97 3.24 6.40
CA GLN A 208 -8.27 4.08 5.43
C GLN A 208 -6.74 3.94 5.56
N ALA A 209 -6.22 3.91 6.80
CA ALA A 209 -4.81 3.64 7.04
C ALA A 209 -4.40 2.23 6.55
N ALA A 210 -5.30 1.24 6.63
CA ALA A 210 -5.07 -0.10 6.09
C ALA A 210 -5.03 -0.11 4.56
N VAL A 211 -5.96 0.60 3.91
CA VAL A 211 -5.96 0.80 2.45
C VAL A 211 -4.63 1.40 1.99
N GLU A 212 -4.16 2.46 2.66
CA GLU A 212 -2.86 3.09 2.37
C GLU A 212 -1.69 2.13 2.63
N GLY A 213 -1.71 1.41 3.75
CA GLY A 213 -0.69 0.44 4.12
C GLY A 213 -0.55 -0.70 3.12
N PHE A 214 -1.65 -1.34 2.72
CA PHE A 214 -1.63 -2.42 1.71
C PHE A 214 -1.26 -1.91 0.33
N SER A 215 -1.75 -0.72 -0.04
CA SER A 215 -1.34 -0.06 -1.27
C SER A 215 0.17 0.19 -1.27
N GLY A 216 0.72 0.59 -0.13
CA GLY A 216 2.15 0.64 0.20
C GLY A 216 2.89 -0.67 -0.10
N LEU A 217 2.39 -1.78 0.42
CA LEU A 217 2.96 -3.11 0.22
C LEU A 217 2.96 -3.55 -1.25
N ILE A 218 1.91 -3.19 -1.99
CA ILE A 218 1.74 -3.52 -3.42
C ILE A 218 2.71 -2.72 -4.27
N VAL A 219 2.75 -1.38 -4.11
CA VAL A 219 3.51 -0.48 -4.98
C VAL A 219 4.99 -0.43 -4.62
N LEU A 220 5.30 -0.20 -3.35
CA LEU A 220 6.67 0.03 -2.87
C LEU A 220 7.34 -1.27 -2.40
N GLY A 221 6.55 -2.28 -2.07
CA GLY A 221 7.03 -3.62 -1.76
C GLY A 221 7.04 -4.53 -2.98
N ALA A 222 6.87 -5.82 -2.76
CA ALA A 222 6.74 -6.84 -3.80
C ALA A 222 5.37 -7.55 -3.76
N ALA A 223 4.37 -6.97 -3.10
CA ALA A 223 3.08 -7.63 -2.87
C ALA A 223 2.06 -7.56 -4.03
N TRP A 224 2.44 -7.00 -5.18
CA TRP A 224 1.57 -6.88 -6.35
C TRP A 224 1.16 -8.21 -7.02
N GLN A 225 1.76 -9.33 -6.56
CA GLN A 225 1.41 -10.70 -6.91
C GLN A 225 0.89 -11.51 -5.70
N SER A 226 0.58 -10.86 -4.58
CA SER A 226 0.07 -11.55 -3.38
C SER A 226 -1.45 -11.55 -3.36
N VAL A 227 -2.04 -12.74 -3.42
CA VAL A 227 -3.49 -12.93 -3.27
C VAL A 227 -3.95 -12.45 -1.89
N ASP A 228 -3.21 -12.78 -0.83
CA ASP A 228 -3.59 -12.42 0.55
C ASP A 228 -3.58 -10.92 0.78
N VAL A 229 -2.66 -10.17 0.16
CA VAL A 229 -2.61 -8.71 0.29
C VAL A 229 -3.77 -8.04 -0.46
N PHE A 230 -4.17 -8.56 -1.62
CA PHE A 230 -5.36 -8.06 -2.32
C PHE A 230 -6.67 -8.42 -1.59
N GLU A 231 -6.73 -9.61 -1.00
CA GLU A 231 -7.85 -10.01 -0.14
C GLU A 231 -7.93 -9.11 1.11
N ALA A 232 -6.83 -8.86 1.81
CA ALA A 232 -6.79 -7.94 2.94
C ALA A 232 -7.10 -6.48 2.56
N LEU A 233 -6.63 -6.02 1.39
CA LEU A 233 -7.01 -4.72 0.83
C LEU A 233 -8.53 -4.67 0.58
N SER A 234 -9.12 -5.73 0.06
CA SER A 234 -10.57 -5.80 -0.16
C SER A 234 -11.35 -5.74 1.16
N ALA A 235 -10.85 -6.40 2.22
CA ALA A 235 -11.43 -6.35 3.55
C ALA A 235 -11.35 -4.95 4.19
N ALA A 236 -10.27 -4.21 3.94
CA ALA A 236 -10.12 -2.82 4.36
C ALA A 236 -11.04 -1.85 3.58
N LEU A 237 -11.42 -2.19 2.35
CA LEU A 237 -12.32 -1.43 1.48
C LEU A 237 -13.81 -1.74 1.72
N ASP A 238 -14.14 -2.57 2.71
CA ASP A 238 -15.50 -3.04 3.02
C ASP A 238 -16.34 -2.01 3.78
N SER A 239 -16.25 -0.73 3.40
CA SER A 239 -17.07 0.36 3.94
C SER A 239 -17.43 1.40 2.87
N GLY A 240 -18.59 2.05 3.07
CA GLY A 240 -18.98 3.28 2.39
C GLY A 240 -18.80 3.31 0.88
N SER A 241 -17.89 4.16 0.41
CA SER A 241 -17.57 4.39 -1.01
C SER A 241 -16.59 3.37 -1.61
N GLY A 242 -15.98 2.52 -0.78
CA GLY A 242 -14.94 1.57 -1.16
C GLY A 242 -15.44 0.30 -1.88
N VAL A 243 -16.75 0.02 -1.86
CA VAL A 243 -17.34 -1.24 -2.35
C VAL A 243 -16.97 -1.57 -3.81
N THR A 244 -16.86 -0.56 -4.67
CA THR A 244 -16.42 -0.75 -6.07
C THR A 244 -14.96 -1.21 -6.13
N LEU A 245 -14.08 -0.55 -5.36
CA LEU A 245 -12.67 -0.89 -5.29
C LEU A 245 -12.45 -2.24 -4.61
N ARG A 246 -13.24 -2.56 -3.59
CA ARG A 246 -13.28 -3.90 -2.96
C ARG A 246 -13.50 -4.98 -4.00
N HIS A 247 -14.54 -4.82 -4.85
CA HIS A 247 -14.81 -5.78 -5.92
C HIS A 247 -13.62 -5.92 -6.88
N LEU A 248 -13.04 -4.82 -7.34
CA LEU A 248 -11.89 -4.87 -8.24
C LEU A 248 -10.64 -5.50 -7.57
N ALA A 249 -10.42 -5.26 -6.28
CA ALA A 249 -9.33 -5.90 -5.51
C ALA A 249 -9.53 -7.42 -5.43
N LEU A 250 -10.76 -7.88 -5.20
CA LEU A 250 -11.11 -9.31 -5.26
C LEU A 250 -10.84 -9.90 -6.65
N ARG A 251 -11.26 -9.22 -7.73
CA ARG A 251 -10.98 -9.65 -9.11
C ARG A 251 -9.49 -9.75 -9.40
N ARG A 252 -8.67 -8.86 -8.82
CA ARG A 252 -7.22 -8.94 -8.89
C ARG A 252 -6.67 -10.15 -8.15
N GLY A 253 -7.20 -10.48 -6.98
CA GLY A 253 -6.89 -11.72 -6.26
C GLY A 253 -7.19 -12.97 -7.11
N GLU A 254 -8.37 -13.03 -7.76
CA GLU A 254 -8.72 -14.15 -8.65
C GLU A 254 -7.79 -14.28 -9.85
N GLU A 255 -7.46 -13.16 -10.50
CA GLU A 255 -6.54 -13.14 -11.65
C GLU A 255 -5.20 -13.75 -11.26
N ILE A 256 -4.68 -13.41 -10.07
CA ILE A 256 -3.42 -13.96 -9.56
C ILE A 256 -3.55 -15.47 -9.31
N LEU A 257 -4.62 -15.93 -8.66
CA LEU A 257 -4.87 -17.37 -8.43
C LEU A 257 -4.99 -18.15 -9.75
N LYS A 258 -5.75 -17.64 -10.72
CA LYS A 258 -5.91 -18.26 -12.05
C LYS A 258 -4.58 -18.37 -12.80
N ASN A 259 -3.65 -17.46 -12.54
CA ASN A 259 -2.30 -17.48 -13.10
C ASN A 259 -1.30 -18.30 -12.26
N GLY A 260 -1.78 -19.11 -11.32
CA GLY A 260 -0.95 -20.02 -10.51
C GLY A 260 -0.28 -19.36 -9.30
N GLY A 261 -0.63 -18.11 -8.99
CA GLY A 261 -0.29 -17.49 -7.72
C GLY A 261 -0.93 -18.25 -6.55
N ARG A 262 -0.35 -18.13 -5.36
CA ARG A 262 -0.78 -18.87 -4.16
C ARG A 262 -0.76 -17.99 -2.93
N SER A 263 -1.47 -18.42 -1.90
CA SER A 263 -1.34 -17.81 -0.57
C SER A 263 0.09 -17.92 -0.03
N LEU A 264 0.53 -16.86 0.63
CA LEU A 264 1.82 -16.75 1.31
C LEU A 264 1.91 -17.67 2.54
N ALA A 265 0.77 -18.15 3.04
CA ALA A 265 0.71 -19.04 4.19
C ALA A 265 0.50 -20.53 3.81
N THR A 266 0.56 -20.90 2.53
CA THR A 266 0.25 -22.25 1.99
C THR A 266 0.86 -23.45 2.74
N PRO A 267 0.19 -24.63 2.73
CA PRO A 267 -1.12 -24.93 2.12
C PRO A 267 -2.30 -24.83 3.10
N GLN A 268 -2.10 -24.33 4.33
CA GLN A 268 -3.11 -24.42 5.39
C GLN A 268 -4.34 -23.52 5.19
N VAL A 269 -4.21 -22.44 4.41
CA VAL A 269 -5.36 -21.69 3.89
C VAL A 269 -5.67 -22.33 2.55
N GLU A 270 -6.71 -23.16 2.49
CA GLU A 270 -7.10 -23.82 1.25
C GLU A 270 -7.44 -22.74 0.21
N ASP A 271 -6.83 -22.83 -0.98
CA ASP A 271 -7.11 -21.92 -2.09
C ASP A 271 -8.62 -21.87 -2.41
N GLN A 272 -9.35 -22.95 -2.10
CA GLN A 272 -10.79 -23.03 -2.19
C GLN A 272 -11.50 -22.03 -1.27
N HIS A 273 -11.02 -21.78 -0.04
CA HIS A 273 -11.60 -20.79 0.85
C HIS A 273 -11.42 -19.36 0.32
N LEU A 274 -10.26 -19.07 -0.28
CA LEU A 274 -10.02 -17.77 -0.94
C LEU A 274 -10.90 -17.59 -2.18
N GLN A 275 -11.15 -18.67 -2.93
CA GLN A 275 -12.10 -18.69 -4.05
C GLN A 275 -13.55 -18.50 -3.58
N GLU A 276 -13.95 -19.18 -2.50
CA GLU A 276 -15.28 -19.07 -1.91
C GLU A 276 -15.54 -17.66 -1.37
N MET A 277 -14.57 -17.01 -0.74
CA MET A 277 -14.67 -15.61 -0.33
C MET A 277 -14.92 -14.65 -1.50
N THR A 278 -14.37 -14.96 -2.67
CA THR A 278 -14.64 -14.18 -3.88
C THR A 278 -16.05 -14.38 -4.40
N LEU A 279 -16.60 -15.59 -4.23
CA LEU A 279 -17.96 -15.95 -4.63
C LEU A 279 -19.04 -15.43 -3.66
N ILE A 280 -18.82 -15.54 -2.34
CA ILE A 280 -19.75 -15.11 -1.28
C ILE A 280 -19.92 -13.58 -1.28
N SER A 281 -18.91 -12.84 -1.72
CA SER A 281 -19.03 -11.39 -1.93
C SER A 281 -20.07 -10.99 -3.00
N GLY A 282 -20.57 -11.96 -3.78
CA GLY A 282 -21.63 -11.80 -4.76
C GLY A 282 -23.06 -12.01 -4.24
N SER A 283 -23.27 -12.66 -3.10
CA SER A 283 -24.60 -12.82 -2.51
C SER A 283 -24.95 -11.56 -1.73
N GLY A 284 -25.87 -10.74 -2.25
CA GLY A 284 -26.31 -9.47 -1.67
C GLY A 284 -26.97 -9.53 -0.28
N GLU A 285 -26.74 -10.58 0.50
CA GLU A 285 -27.37 -10.84 1.80
C GLU A 285 -26.92 -9.88 2.90
N MET A 286 -25.74 -9.26 2.79
CA MET A 286 -25.25 -8.29 3.80
C MET A 286 -25.42 -6.81 3.44
N GLY A 287 -26.17 -6.46 2.39
CA GLY A 287 -26.60 -5.08 2.10
C GLY A 287 -25.52 -4.07 1.67
N ILE A 288 -24.23 -4.39 1.83
CA ILE A 288 -23.07 -3.58 1.40
C ILE A 288 -22.42 -4.26 0.19
N GLY A 289 -23.20 -4.42 -0.88
CA GLY A 289 -22.77 -5.10 -2.11
C GLY A 289 -22.92 -4.23 -3.35
N VAL A 290 -22.07 -4.48 -4.34
CA VAL A 290 -22.34 -4.00 -5.70
C VAL A 290 -23.54 -4.79 -6.23
N ASN A 291 -24.62 -4.11 -6.67
CA ASN A 291 -25.76 -4.81 -7.25
C ASN A 291 -25.34 -5.62 -8.50
N GLU A 292 -26.12 -6.64 -8.88
CA GLU A 292 -25.80 -7.56 -9.98
C GLU A 292 -25.38 -6.85 -11.27
N ARG A 293 -26.14 -5.82 -11.67
CA ARG A 293 -25.89 -5.05 -12.88
C ARG A 293 -24.52 -4.36 -12.81
N ASN A 294 -24.22 -3.69 -11.70
CA ASN A 294 -22.97 -3.00 -11.50
C ASN A 294 -21.81 -4.00 -11.38
N ARG A 295 -22.02 -5.18 -10.79
CA ARG A 295 -21.02 -6.24 -10.69
C ARG A 295 -20.62 -6.72 -12.07
N LYS A 296 -21.59 -7.05 -12.92
CA LYS A 296 -21.35 -7.42 -14.32
C LYS A 296 -20.55 -6.34 -15.06
N THR A 297 -20.92 -5.08 -14.89
CA THR A 297 -20.17 -3.96 -15.48
C THR A 297 -18.71 -3.90 -14.99
N LEU A 298 -18.46 -4.13 -13.70
CA LEU A 298 -17.10 -4.17 -13.15
C LEU A 298 -16.31 -5.39 -13.63
N ASP A 299 -16.96 -6.54 -13.77
CA ASP A 299 -16.33 -7.76 -14.27
C ASP A 299 -15.90 -7.63 -15.74
N GLU A 300 -16.66 -6.90 -16.55
CA GLU A 300 -16.30 -6.55 -17.92
C GLU A 300 -15.23 -5.44 -18.00
N LEU A 301 -15.24 -4.51 -17.04
CA LEU A 301 -14.31 -3.38 -16.98
C LEU A 301 -12.91 -3.81 -16.50
N PHE A 302 -12.83 -4.69 -15.50
CA PHE A 302 -11.56 -5.05 -14.86
C PHE A 302 -10.50 -5.57 -15.86
N PRO A 303 -10.79 -6.52 -16.77
CA PRO A 303 -9.82 -6.98 -17.75
C PRO A 303 -9.30 -5.86 -18.68
N ARG A 304 -10.15 -4.87 -19.01
CA ARG A 304 -9.75 -3.72 -19.84
C ARG A 304 -8.78 -2.81 -19.09
N LEU A 305 -9.06 -2.53 -17.82
CA LEU A 305 -8.16 -1.75 -16.97
C LEU A 305 -6.81 -2.46 -16.76
N ARG A 306 -6.83 -3.80 -16.62
CA ARG A 306 -5.63 -4.62 -16.52
C ARG A 306 -4.79 -4.59 -17.80
N ALA A 307 -5.41 -4.80 -18.96
CA ALA A 307 -4.73 -4.74 -20.25
C ALA A 307 -4.11 -3.35 -20.52
N GLU A 308 -4.80 -2.29 -20.12
CA GLU A 308 -4.30 -0.91 -20.22
C GLU A 308 -3.08 -0.70 -19.31
N ALA A 309 -3.16 -1.13 -18.05
CA ALA A 309 -2.05 -1.05 -17.10
C ALA A 309 -0.81 -1.83 -17.58
N ASP A 310 -1.01 -3.02 -18.15
CA ASP A 310 0.06 -3.84 -18.72
C ASP A 310 0.70 -3.17 -19.94
N THR A 311 -0.11 -2.57 -20.82
CA THR A 311 0.36 -1.80 -21.97
C THR A 311 1.22 -0.62 -21.53
N TRP A 312 0.74 0.18 -20.59
CA TRP A 312 1.49 1.32 -20.04
C TRP A 312 2.79 0.89 -19.37
N SER A 313 2.75 -0.19 -18.59
CA SER A 313 3.95 -0.74 -17.94
C SER A 313 4.97 -1.20 -18.99
N GLY A 314 4.52 -1.88 -20.04
CA GLY A 314 5.37 -2.31 -21.16
C GLY A 314 6.03 -1.13 -21.87
N GLN A 315 5.27 -0.09 -22.18
CA GLN A 315 5.79 1.15 -22.80
C GLN A 315 6.83 1.84 -21.90
N ARG A 316 6.55 1.99 -20.60
CA ARG A 316 7.50 2.58 -19.64
C ARG A 316 8.78 1.76 -19.57
N THR A 317 8.67 0.43 -19.48
CA THR A 317 9.83 -0.47 -19.45
C THR A 317 10.65 -0.38 -20.72
N ALA A 318 10.03 -0.35 -21.90
CA ALA A 318 10.73 -0.18 -23.18
C ALA A 318 11.46 1.18 -23.26
N TYR A 319 10.80 2.26 -22.83
CA TYR A 319 11.41 3.59 -22.72
C TYR A 319 12.64 3.58 -21.80
N MET A 320 12.56 2.94 -20.63
CA MET A 320 13.69 2.82 -19.72
C MET A 320 14.82 2.01 -20.35
N LEU A 321 14.54 0.80 -20.85
CA LEU A 321 15.55 -0.11 -21.39
C LEU A 321 16.33 0.52 -22.53
N SER A 322 15.65 1.22 -23.45
CA SER A 322 16.32 1.91 -24.57
C SER A 322 17.36 2.95 -24.13
N ARG A 323 17.24 3.49 -22.91
CA ARG A 323 18.19 4.45 -22.31
C ARG A 323 19.22 3.77 -21.42
N LEU A 324 18.80 2.80 -20.61
CA LEU A 324 19.68 2.01 -19.75
C LEU A 324 20.77 1.30 -20.58
N VAL A 325 20.41 0.72 -21.73
CA VAL A 325 21.37 0.08 -22.66
C VAL A 325 22.39 1.07 -23.22
N LYS A 326 22.04 2.36 -23.30
CA LYS A 326 22.96 3.46 -23.69
C LYS A 326 23.78 4.00 -22.51
N GLY A 327 23.74 3.34 -21.35
CA GLY A 327 24.44 3.76 -20.14
C GLY A 327 23.79 4.90 -19.36
N ARG A 328 22.63 5.41 -19.80
CA ARG A 328 21.88 6.45 -19.06
C ARG A 328 21.12 5.80 -17.90
N HIS A 329 21.08 6.47 -16.74
CA HIS A 329 20.36 5.95 -15.56
C HIS A 329 19.66 7.09 -14.82
N PRO A 330 18.39 6.93 -14.37
CA PRO A 330 17.65 8.01 -13.73
C PRO A 330 18.31 8.54 -12.44
N ASP A 331 18.96 7.70 -11.62
CA ASP A 331 19.67 8.24 -10.44
C ASP A 331 20.91 9.11 -10.76
N THR A 332 21.37 9.19 -12.02
CA THR A 332 22.54 10.00 -12.42
C THR A 332 22.26 10.94 -13.60
N ASP A 333 21.08 10.85 -14.21
CA ASP A 333 20.67 11.66 -15.35
C ASP A 333 19.33 12.33 -15.04
N ALA A 334 19.40 13.60 -14.64
CA ALA A 334 18.23 14.40 -14.31
C ALA A 334 17.26 14.57 -15.50
N THR A 335 17.72 14.34 -16.73
CA THR A 335 16.89 14.45 -17.95
C THR A 335 16.32 13.12 -18.42
N PHE A 336 16.57 12.01 -17.69
CA PHE A 336 16.18 10.66 -18.11
C PHE A 336 14.71 10.54 -18.51
N TRP A 337 13.82 11.25 -17.80
CA TRP A 337 12.38 11.24 -18.01
C TRP A 337 11.83 12.41 -18.85
N LYS A 338 12.68 13.32 -19.32
CA LYS A 338 12.24 14.57 -20.00
C LYS A 338 11.38 14.31 -21.24
N GLU A 339 11.63 13.21 -21.95
CA GLU A 339 10.92 12.83 -23.18
C GLU A 339 9.78 11.82 -22.91
N TRP A 340 9.63 11.34 -21.68
CA TRP A 340 8.58 10.38 -21.33
C TRP A 340 7.24 11.09 -21.23
N LYS A 341 6.31 10.70 -22.09
CA LYS A 341 4.92 11.19 -22.10
C LYS A 341 3.99 10.01 -21.81
N PRO A 342 3.68 9.72 -20.54
CA PRO A 342 2.81 8.61 -20.20
C PRO A 342 1.39 8.87 -20.72
N ALA A 343 0.72 7.82 -21.19
CA ALA A 343 -0.71 7.90 -21.46
C ALA A 343 -1.47 8.26 -20.17
N ALA A 344 -2.54 9.05 -20.30
CA ALA A 344 -3.43 9.34 -19.19
C ALA A 344 -4.04 8.03 -18.65
N PRO A 345 -4.29 7.92 -17.33
CA PRO A 345 -5.01 6.77 -16.81
C PRO A 345 -6.42 6.69 -17.44
N PRO A 346 -6.94 5.48 -17.69
CA PRO A 346 -8.28 5.32 -18.25
C PRO A 346 -9.31 5.90 -17.28
N SER A 347 -10.31 6.62 -17.82
CA SER A 347 -11.42 7.09 -17.00
C SER A 347 -12.32 5.91 -16.66
N VAL A 348 -12.68 5.79 -15.38
CA VAL A 348 -13.71 4.85 -14.93
C VAL A 348 -15.07 5.51 -15.16
N ASN A 349 -15.47 5.64 -16.43
CA ASN A 349 -16.73 6.28 -16.79
C ASN A 349 -17.91 5.31 -16.63
N VAL A 350 -18.14 4.86 -15.41
CA VAL A 350 -19.34 4.10 -15.03
C VAL A 350 -20.41 5.06 -14.54
N ALA A 351 -21.50 5.19 -15.30
CA ALA A 351 -22.56 6.18 -15.10
C ALA A 351 -23.10 6.24 -13.65
N TRP A 352 -23.20 5.10 -12.98
CA TRP A 352 -23.72 5.00 -11.60
C TRP A 352 -22.72 5.45 -10.53
N PHE A 353 -21.42 5.42 -10.81
CA PHE A 353 -20.38 5.89 -9.89
C PHE A 353 -20.48 7.41 -9.70
N ASN A 354 -20.70 8.13 -10.80
CA ASN A 354 -20.91 9.57 -10.79
C ASN A 354 -22.24 9.95 -10.10
N GLN A 355 -23.29 9.15 -10.28
CA GLN A 355 -24.62 9.45 -9.76
C GLN A 355 -24.69 9.35 -8.22
N ARG A 356 -24.02 8.36 -7.62
CA ARG A 356 -24.02 8.18 -6.15
C ARG A 356 -23.13 9.20 -5.45
N HIS A 357 -21.93 9.47 -5.99
CA HIS A 357 -21.01 10.46 -5.41
C HIS A 357 -21.65 11.86 -5.42
N ASN A 358 -22.31 12.23 -6.52
CA ASN A 358 -23.07 13.48 -6.59
C ASN A 358 -24.22 13.52 -5.56
N SER A 359 -25.00 12.44 -5.43
CA SER A 359 -26.11 12.41 -4.46
C SER A 359 -25.67 12.46 -2.99
N TYR A 360 -24.51 11.86 -2.64
CA TYR A 360 -23.97 11.88 -1.29
C TYR A 360 -23.43 13.27 -0.94
N ASN A 361 -22.61 13.84 -1.83
CA ASN A 361 -22.09 15.19 -1.67
C ASN A 361 -23.23 16.21 -1.59
N GLU A 362 -24.29 16.05 -2.38
CA GLU A 362 -25.49 16.90 -2.29
C GLU A 362 -26.20 16.77 -0.95
N ARG A 363 -26.34 15.57 -0.38
CA ARG A 363 -26.97 15.37 0.93
C ARG A 363 -26.15 15.96 2.07
N GLU A 364 -24.84 15.71 2.10
CA GLU A 364 -23.95 16.33 3.10
C GLU A 364 -23.95 17.85 2.97
N THR A 365 -23.87 18.38 1.74
CA THR A 365 -23.91 19.83 1.51
C THR A 365 -25.25 20.41 1.95
N ARG A 366 -26.37 19.72 1.70
CA ARG A 366 -27.71 20.14 2.17
C ARG A 366 -27.80 20.09 3.70
N GLN A 367 -27.29 19.05 4.36
CA GLN A 367 -27.29 18.95 5.82
C GLN A 367 -26.39 20.00 6.47
N ALA A 368 -25.19 20.24 5.92
CA ALA A 368 -24.28 21.28 6.37
C ALA A 368 -24.90 22.68 6.20
N ARG A 369 -25.53 22.96 5.05
CA ARG A 369 -26.30 24.19 4.82
C ARG A 369 -27.46 24.32 5.81
N GLY A 370 -28.21 23.25 6.05
CA GLY A 370 -29.32 23.25 7.01
C GLY A 370 -28.85 23.54 8.44
N ARG A 371 -27.72 22.95 8.88
CA ARG A 371 -27.11 23.26 10.18
C ARG A 371 -26.62 24.70 10.26
N ALA A 372 -25.95 25.20 9.22
CA ALA A 372 -25.48 26.59 9.17
C ALA A 372 -26.65 27.59 9.21
N GLN A 373 -27.73 27.30 8.49
CA GLN A 373 -28.97 28.10 8.53
C GLN A 373 -29.61 28.09 9.92
N LEU A 374 -29.68 26.92 10.58
CA LEU A 374 -30.21 26.80 11.94
C LEU A 374 -29.36 27.60 12.95
N ILE A 375 -28.04 27.47 12.89
CA ILE A 375 -27.12 28.24 13.74
C ILE A 375 -27.28 29.75 13.48
N GLY A 376 -27.33 30.15 12.21
CA GLY A 376 -27.56 31.55 11.84
C GLY A 376 -28.89 32.08 12.38
N ALA A 377 -29.97 31.30 12.28
CA ALA A 377 -31.28 31.66 12.83
C ALA A 377 -31.23 31.80 14.36
N LEU A 378 -30.57 30.87 15.07
CA LEU A 378 -30.40 30.94 16.52
C LEU A 378 -29.57 32.15 16.96
N LEU A 379 -28.53 32.52 16.22
CA LEU A 379 -27.73 33.72 16.49
C LEU A 379 -28.53 35.01 16.30
N ILE A 380 -29.37 35.08 15.25
CA ILE A 380 -30.26 36.21 15.01
C ILE A 380 -31.28 36.33 16.15
N LEU A 381 -31.92 35.21 16.53
CA LEU A 381 -32.90 35.17 17.62
C LEU A 381 -32.27 35.53 18.99
N GLY A 382 -31.07 35.02 19.27
CA GLY A 382 -30.33 35.38 20.47
C GLY A 382 -29.95 36.86 20.48
N GLY A 383 -29.51 37.39 19.35
CA GLY A 383 -29.18 38.80 19.16
C GLY A 383 -30.38 39.72 19.41
N THR A 384 -31.54 39.42 18.83
CA THR A 384 -32.76 40.22 19.03
C THR A 384 -33.22 40.22 20.48
N VAL A 385 -33.21 39.08 21.17
CA VAL A 385 -33.54 39.00 22.60
C VAL A 385 -32.59 39.86 23.44
N VAL A 386 -31.28 39.77 23.19
CA VAL A 386 -30.29 40.60 23.90
C VAL A 386 -30.51 42.09 23.64
N THR A 387 -30.73 42.49 22.39
CA THR A 387 -31.01 43.89 22.04
C THR A 387 -32.29 44.37 22.74
N SER A 388 -33.38 43.61 22.70
CA SER A 388 -34.63 43.96 23.39
C SER A 388 -34.44 44.11 24.90
N LEU A 389 -33.68 43.21 25.54
CA LEU A 389 -33.37 43.32 26.97
C LEU A 389 -32.52 44.56 27.30
N LEU A 390 -31.55 44.90 26.46
CA LEU A 390 -30.73 46.11 26.62
C LEU A 390 -31.58 47.37 26.44
N THR A 391 -32.47 47.41 25.45
CA THR A 391 -33.41 48.52 25.23
C THR A 391 -34.36 48.68 26.42
N LEU A 392 -34.94 47.58 26.94
CA LEU A 392 -35.79 47.61 28.13
C LEU A 392 -35.05 48.13 29.37
N ARG A 393 -33.80 47.68 29.59
CA ARG A 393 -32.94 48.18 30.67
C ARG A 393 -32.64 49.68 30.52
N PHE A 394 -32.36 50.13 29.30
CA PHE A 394 -32.09 51.54 29.01
C PHE A 394 -33.32 52.43 29.27
N VAL A 395 -34.50 52.00 28.81
CA VAL A 395 -35.78 52.70 29.07
C VAL A 395 -36.09 52.74 30.58
N LYS A 396 -35.89 51.63 31.29
CA LYS A 396 -36.08 51.57 32.76
C LYS A 396 -35.15 52.52 33.49
N ARG A 397 -33.87 52.62 33.08
CA ARG A 397 -32.91 53.57 33.67
C ARG A 397 -33.33 55.02 33.44
N ARG A 398 -33.80 55.37 32.23
CA ARG A 398 -34.29 56.73 31.94
C ARG A 398 -35.52 57.12 32.76
N ARG A 399 -36.46 56.18 33.00
CA ARG A 399 -37.63 56.43 33.86
C ARG A 399 -37.32 56.62 35.34
N ILE A 400 -36.16 56.17 35.82
CA ILE A 400 -35.72 56.38 37.21
C ILE A 400 -34.99 57.72 37.35
N ALA A 401 -34.42 58.24 36.26
CA ALA A 401 -33.66 59.48 36.24
C ALA A 401 -34.49 60.73 35.90
N ALA A 402 -35.72 60.54 35.43
CA ALA A 402 -36.73 61.58 35.22
C ALA A 402 -37.81 61.42 36.29
#